data_AF-A0A399RRU9-F1
#
_entry.id   AF-A0A399RRU9-F1
#
_cell.length_a   1.000
_cell.length_b   1.000
_cell.length_c   1.000
_cell.angle_alpha   90.00
_cell.angle_beta   90.00
_cell.angle_gamma   90.00
#
_symmetry.space_group_name_H-M   'P 1'
#
loop_
_entity.id
_entity.type
_entity.pdbx_description
1 polymer ?
#
loop_
_entity_poly.entity_id
_entity_poly.type
_entity_poly.pdbx_seq_one_letter_code
_entity_poly.pdbx_strand_id
1 'polypeptide(L)'
;MNQTIQMLKVGLGGASLLGLVSAGGCAAAAGDMGSAFATAAGIPQMDAFLPAREAVAAGEPMAIDGDYTISTIGKRIRFEGGRAYAVDPWLHGFTLKVRPGMVVIRDIQKTGSGQYTGQDLPLMGPATMSVMENGALDVAVRGTLGPARYQLVPVAGSVSSPPVDDDPVDDDAGDFSDCETIDVDGNGNIICAD
;
A
#
# COMPACT_ATOMS: atom_id res chain seq x y z
N MET A 1 64.69 -56.78 -22.02
CA MET A 1 64.32 -57.25 -20.67
C MET A 1 63.75 -56.09 -19.88
N ASN A 2 62.43 -56.10 -19.71
CA ASN A 2 61.60 -55.71 -18.55
C ASN A 2 61.82 -54.42 -17.72
N GLN A 3 60.67 -53.74 -17.48
CA GLN A 3 60.22 -52.92 -16.33
C GLN A 3 60.32 -51.39 -16.48
N THR A 4 59.22 -50.70 -16.80
CA THR A 4 58.12 -50.21 -15.91
C THR A 4 58.58 -49.13 -14.93
N ILE A 5 58.31 -47.86 -15.25
CA ILE A 5 58.25 -46.76 -14.27
C ILE A 5 56.93 -46.02 -14.45
N GLN A 6 56.26 -45.84 -13.31
CA GLN A 6 54.90 -45.38 -13.12
C GLN A 6 54.67 -43.88 -13.42
N MET A 7 53.40 -43.61 -13.69
CA MET A 7 52.74 -42.31 -13.76
C MET A 7 53.07 -41.37 -12.59
N LEU A 8 53.22 -40.08 -12.90
CA LEU A 8 52.74 -39.01 -12.02
C LEU A 8 52.00 -37.95 -12.86
N LYS A 9 50.67 -38.01 -12.79
CA LYS A 9 49.74 -37.10 -13.44
C LYS A 9 49.50 -35.94 -12.48
N VAL A 10 49.97 -34.73 -12.83
CA VAL A 10 49.70 -33.50 -12.07
C VAL A 10 48.24 -33.12 -12.31
N GLY A 11 47.38 -33.42 -11.34
CA GLY A 11 45.99 -32.99 -11.29
C GLY A 11 45.88 -31.65 -10.56
N LEU A 12 45.30 -30.66 -11.23
CA LEU A 12 44.88 -29.37 -10.67
C LEU A 12 43.96 -29.60 -9.45
N GLY A 13 44.49 -29.27 -8.26
CA GLY A 13 43.76 -29.31 -7.00
C GLY A 13 43.04 -27.99 -6.72
N GLY A 14 41.70 -28.08 -6.72
CA GLY A 14 40.71 -27.31 -5.98
C GLY A 14 41.07 -25.98 -5.33
N ALA A 15 40.60 -24.89 -5.93
CA ALA A 15 40.31 -23.66 -5.19
C ALA A 15 38.99 -23.82 -4.44
N SER A 16 39.06 -23.76 -3.10
CA SER A 16 37.91 -23.75 -2.20
C SER A 16 37.09 -22.47 -2.38
N LEU A 17 35.87 -22.59 -2.90
CA LEU A 17 34.84 -21.56 -2.79
C LEU A 17 34.06 -21.81 -1.49
N LEU A 18 34.46 -21.10 -0.43
CA LEU A 18 33.66 -20.96 0.78
C LEU A 18 32.35 -20.25 0.42
N GLY A 19 31.25 -20.98 0.53
CA GLY A 19 29.91 -20.45 0.35
C GLY A 19 29.55 -19.45 1.43
N LEU A 20 29.24 -18.22 1.02
CA LEU A 20 28.38 -17.35 1.81
C LEU A 20 26.94 -17.86 1.64
N VAL A 21 26.44 -18.56 2.66
CA VAL A 21 25.01 -18.74 2.86
C VAL A 21 24.47 -17.37 3.29
N SER A 22 23.89 -16.62 2.36
CA SER A 22 23.00 -15.53 2.71
C SER A 22 21.74 -16.17 3.32
N ALA A 23 21.65 -16.07 4.65
CA ALA A 23 20.40 -16.30 5.37
C ALA A 23 19.40 -15.22 4.95
N GLY A 24 18.73 -15.43 3.82
CA GLY A 24 17.51 -14.73 3.48
C GLY A 24 16.46 -15.12 4.50
N GLY A 25 16.24 -14.27 5.49
CA GLY A 25 15.14 -14.43 6.44
C GLY A 25 13.85 -14.57 5.66
N CYS A 26 13.19 -15.72 5.79
CA CYS A 26 11.83 -15.89 5.34
C CYS A 26 10.94 -14.90 6.08
N ALA A 27 10.61 -13.79 5.45
CA ALA A 27 9.38 -13.08 5.74
C ALA A 27 8.24 -14.02 5.34
N ALA A 28 7.77 -14.83 6.30
CA ALA A 28 6.60 -15.67 6.13
C ALA A 28 5.42 -14.73 5.81
N ALA A 29 5.02 -14.70 4.53
CA ALA A 29 3.88 -13.94 4.09
C ALA A 29 2.63 -14.47 4.81
N ALA A 30 2.00 -13.65 5.65
CA ALA A 30 0.79 -14.01 6.41
C ALA A 30 -0.41 -14.47 5.53
N GLY A 31 -0.32 -14.37 4.20
CA GLY A 31 -1.33 -14.87 3.28
C GLY A 31 -1.05 -16.28 2.74
N ASP A 32 0.19 -16.76 2.87
CA ASP A 32 0.60 -18.06 2.36
C ASP A 32 0.12 -19.20 3.30
N MET A 33 0.08 -18.94 4.60
CA MET A 33 -0.39 -19.94 5.59
C MET A 33 -1.83 -20.39 5.35
N GLY A 34 -2.74 -19.49 4.96
CA GLY A 34 -4.13 -19.85 4.66
C GLY A 34 -4.25 -20.75 3.43
N SER A 35 -3.41 -20.53 2.41
CA SER A 35 -3.36 -21.36 1.22
C SER A 35 -2.72 -22.71 1.46
N ALA A 36 -1.62 -22.75 2.22
CA ALA A 36 -0.99 -23.99 2.64
C ALA A 36 -1.96 -24.86 3.46
N PHE A 37 -2.70 -24.26 4.40
CA PHE A 37 -3.71 -24.98 5.20
C PHE A 37 -4.85 -25.52 4.35
N ALA A 38 -5.45 -24.70 3.48
CA ALA A 38 -6.55 -25.12 2.61
C ALA A 38 -6.12 -26.25 1.66
N THR A 39 -4.90 -26.16 1.11
CA THR A 39 -4.32 -27.22 0.26
C THR A 39 -4.11 -28.51 1.06
N ALA A 40 -3.54 -28.42 2.26
CA ALA A 40 -3.33 -29.58 3.13
C ALA A 40 -4.63 -30.23 3.59
N ALA A 41 -5.69 -29.44 3.78
CA ALA A 41 -7.02 -29.90 4.14
C ALA A 41 -7.85 -30.41 2.94
N GLY A 42 -7.30 -30.39 1.72
CA GLY A 42 -8.00 -30.82 0.51
C GLY A 42 -9.18 -29.92 0.12
N ILE A 43 -9.21 -28.68 0.60
CA ILE A 43 -10.26 -27.71 0.25
C ILE A 43 -9.97 -27.23 -1.19
N PRO A 44 -10.89 -27.45 -2.16
CA PRO A 44 -10.69 -26.99 -3.51
C PRO A 44 -10.62 -25.47 -3.56
N GLN A 45 -9.54 -24.95 -4.15
CA GLN A 45 -9.34 -23.52 -4.34
C GLN A 45 -9.59 -23.15 -5.80
N MET A 46 -10.22 -22.00 -6.03
CA MET A 46 -10.50 -21.47 -7.36
C MET A 46 -10.17 -19.98 -7.42
N ASP A 47 -10.02 -19.45 -8.63
CA ASP A 47 -9.86 -18.01 -8.82
C ASP A 47 -11.10 -17.27 -8.29
N ALA A 48 -10.88 -16.13 -7.64
CA ALA A 48 -11.99 -15.27 -7.23
C ALA A 48 -12.71 -14.73 -8.48
N PHE A 49 -14.04 -14.55 -8.37
CA PHE A 49 -14.88 -14.00 -9.44
C PHE A 49 -14.71 -12.48 -9.58
N LEU A 50 -13.46 -12.03 -9.68
CA LEU A 50 -13.07 -10.63 -9.73
C LEU A 50 -12.56 -10.29 -11.14
N PRO A 51 -12.94 -9.13 -11.70
CA PRO A 51 -12.42 -8.70 -12.99
C PRO A 51 -10.94 -8.34 -12.87
N ALA A 52 -10.19 -8.55 -13.95
CA ALA A 52 -8.84 -8.00 -14.08
C ALA A 52 -8.91 -6.48 -14.27
N ARG A 53 -7.87 -5.76 -13.87
CA ARG A 53 -7.79 -4.29 -13.99
C ARG A 53 -7.87 -3.80 -15.43
N GLU A 54 -7.52 -4.62 -16.41
CA GLU A 54 -7.63 -4.30 -17.83
C GLU A 54 -9.09 -4.32 -18.32
N ALA A 55 -9.98 -5.01 -17.60
CA ALA A 55 -11.41 -5.08 -17.91
C ALA A 55 -12.22 -3.97 -17.22
N VAL A 56 -11.61 -3.20 -16.32
CA VAL A 56 -12.24 -2.08 -15.62
C VAL A 56 -11.46 -0.81 -15.96
N ALA A 57 -12.07 0.07 -16.75
CA ALA A 57 -11.44 1.30 -17.17
C ALA A 57 -11.01 2.15 -15.96
N ALA A 58 -9.82 2.75 -16.06
CA ALA A 58 -9.42 3.81 -15.15
C ALA A 58 -10.30 5.04 -15.37
N GLY A 59 -10.75 5.65 -14.28
CA GLY A 59 -11.29 7.01 -14.24
C GLY A 59 -10.18 8.05 -13.99
N GLU A 60 -10.61 9.25 -13.62
CA GLU A 60 -9.72 10.37 -13.31
C GLU A 60 -8.86 10.10 -12.07
N PRO A 61 -7.60 10.59 -12.03
CA PRO A 61 -6.75 10.51 -10.85
C PRO A 61 -7.42 11.09 -9.61
N MET A 62 -7.20 10.45 -8.47
CA MET A 62 -7.79 10.83 -7.19
C MET A 62 -6.71 11.13 -6.15
N ALA A 63 -7.03 12.00 -5.17
CA ALA A 63 -6.11 12.32 -4.08
C ALA A 63 -5.70 11.11 -3.22
N ILE A 64 -6.53 10.06 -3.22
CA ILE A 64 -6.27 8.79 -2.51
C ILE A 64 -5.53 7.76 -3.37
N ASP A 65 -5.16 8.07 -4.62
CA ASP A 65 -4.42 7.14 -5.46
C ASP A 65 -3.05 6.82 -4.84
N GLY A 66 -2.66 5.55 -4.95
CA GLY A 66 -1.44 5.04 -4.33
C GLY A 66 -1.56 3.62 -3.78
N ASP A 67 -0.49 3.13 -3.18
CA ASP A 67 -0.44 1.78 -2.61
C ASP A 67 -0.81 1.82 -1.12
N TYR A 68 -1.62 0.86 -0.68
CA TYR A 68 -2.06 0.71 0.70
C TYR A 68 -1.93 -0.73 1.17
N THR A 69 -1.65 -0.92 2.45
CA THR A 69 -1.70 -2.21 3.12
C THR A 69 -3.05 -2.37 3.84
N ILE A 70 -3.74 -3.46 3.57
CA ILE A 70 -4.95 -3.86 4.31
C ILE A 70 -4.52 -4.35 5.70
N SER A 71 -4.86 -3.58 6.73
CA SER A 71 -4.45 -3.83 8.13
C SER A 71 -4.76 -5.23 8.66
N THR A 72 -5.88 -5.84 8.25
CA THR A 72 -6.35 -7.13 8.78
C THR A 72 -5.61 -8.34 8.20
N ILE A 73 -5.02 -8.22 7.00
CA ILE A 73 -4.40 -9.33 6.28
C ILE A 73 -2.97 -9.06 5.81
N GLY A 74 -2.48 -7.82 5.99
CA GLY A 74 -1.13 -7.42 5.60
C GLY A 74 -0.88 -7.55 4.10
N LYS A 75 -1.90 -7.31 3.26
CA LYS A 75 -1.82 -7.39 1.80
C LYS A 75 -1.91 -6.03 1.17
N ARG A 76 -1.10 -5.80 0.15
CA ARG A 76 -1.11 -4.54 -0.58
C ARG A 76 -2.14 -4.53 -1.71
N ILE A 77 -2.78 -3.39 -1.84
CA ILE A 77 -3.65 -3.01 -2.96
C ILE A 77 -3.20 -1.65 -3.48
N ARG A 78 -3.50 -1.35 -4.73
CA ARG A 78 -3.21 -0.07 -5.36
C ARG A 78 -4.49 0.61 -5.82
N PHE A 79 -4.70 1.82 -5.34
CA PHE A 79 -5.72 2.74 -5.82
C PHE A 79 -5.18 3.49 -7.04
N GLU A 80 -5.98 3.53 -8.09
CA GLU A 80 -5.63 4.19 -9.35
C GLU A 80 -6.91 4.54 -10.09
N GLY A 81 -7.19 5.83 -10.28
CA GLY A 81 -8.26 6.29 -11.16
C GLY A 81 -9.62 5.65 -10.85
N GLY A 82 -10.11 5.77 -9.61
CA GLY A 82 -11.46 5.29 -9.26
C GLY A 82 -11.62 3.78 -9.06
N ARG A 83 -10.52 3.01 -9.06
CA ARG A 83 -10.52 1.56 -8.74
C ARG A 83 -9.34 1.20 -7.85
N ALA A 84 -9.45 0.10 -7.12
CA ALA A 84 -8.35 -0.51 -6.39
C ALA A 84 -8.15 -1.97 -6.83
N TYR A 85 -6.91 -2.37 -7.07
CA TYR A 85 -6.55 -3.73 -7.46
C TYR A 85 -5.50 -4.35 -6.54
N ALA A 86 -5.52 -5.67 -6.46
CA ALA A 86 -4.56 -6.44 -5.68
C ALA A 86 -3.13 -6.26 -6.22
N VAL A 87 -2.19 -5.95 -5.33
CA VAL A 87 -0.75 -5.99 -5.62
C VAL A 87 -0.18 -7.31 -5.13
N ASP A 88 -0.51 -7.68 -3.89
CA ASP A 88 -0.11 -8.97 -3.32
C ASP A 88 -1.26 -9.99 -3.46
N PRO A 89 -0.98 -11.29 -3.70
CA PRO A 89 -2.00 -12.33 -3.72
C PRO A 89 -2.50 -12.70 -2.32
N TRP A 90 -3.75 -13.18 -2.23
CA TRP A 90 -4.25 -13.84 -1.03
C TRP A 90 -5.39 -14.83 -1.31
N LEU A 91 -5.71 -15.61 -0.29
CA LEU A 91 -6.86 -16.51 -0.27
C LEU A 91 -7.97 -15.89 0.57
N HIS A 92 -9.10 -15.57 -0.05
CA HIS A 92 -10.31 -15.07 0.60
C HIS A 92 -11.22 -16.25 0.96
N GLY A 93 -11.67 -16.31 2.22
CA GLY A 93 -12.59 -17.36 2.68
C GLY A 93 -12.10 -18.80 2.49
N PHE A 94 -10.78 -19.03 2.50
CA PHE A 94 -10.11 -20.33 2.28
C PHE A 94 -10.28 -20.98 0.89
N THR A 95 -11.08 -20.41 -0.01
CA THR A 95 -11.36 -21.01 -1.32
C THR A 95 -11.03 -20.09 -2.49
N LEU A 96 -11.23 -18.78 -2.35
CA LEU A 96 -11.15 -17.83 -3.46
C LEU A 96 -9.78 -17.16 -3.54
N LYS A 97 -9.04 -17.43 -4.62
CA LYS A 97 -7.73 -16.82 -4.88
C LYS A 97 -7.90 -15.44 -5.47
N VAL A 98 -7.53 -14.42 -4.71
CA VAL A 98 -7.33 -13.07 -5.24
C VAL A 98 -5.90 -12.97 -5.74
N ARG A 99 -5.76 -12.73 -7.06
CA ARG A 99 -4.47 -12.65 -7.74
C ARG A 99 -4.06 -11.20 -7.98
N PRO A 100 -2.75 -10.92 -8.16
CA PRO A 100 -2.30 -9.59 -8.54
C PRO A 100 -3.01 -9.10 -9.81
N GLY A 101 -3.39 -7.82 -9.81
CA GLY A 101 -4.13 -7.18 -10.91
C GLY A 101 -5.64 -7.41 -10.90
N MET A 102 -6.18 -8.26 -10.01
CA MET A 102 -7.64 -8.37 -9.83
C MET A 102 -8.17 -7.14 -9.09
N VAL A 103 -9.24 -6.56 -9.61
CA VAL A 103 -9.92 -5.41 -8.98
C VAL A 103 -10.67 -5.89 -7.74
N VAL A 104 -10.44 -5.21 -6.63
CA VAL A 104 -11.06 -5.52 -5.34
C VAL A 104 -12.03 -4.44 -4.87
N ILE A 105 -11.82 -3.19 -5.29
CA ILE A 105 -12.78 -2.11 -5.11
C ILE A 105 -12.95 -1.41 -6.45
N ARG A 106 -14.18 -1.11 -6.85
CA ARG A 106 -14.48 -0.34 -8.07
C ARG A 106 -15.48 0.76 -7.83
N ASP A 107 -15.69 1.58 -8.85
CA ASP A 107 -16.67 2.68 -8.85
C ASP A 107 -16.42 3.64 -7.67
N ILE A 108 -15.14 3.93 -7.39
CA ILE A 108 -14.75 4.78 -6.27
C ILE A 108 -15.06 6.23 -6.63
N GLN A 109 -15.81 6.91 -5.76
CA GLN A 109 -16.26 8.29 -5.97
C GLN A 109 -16.04 9.11 -4.69
N LYS A 110 -15.60 10.37 -4.84
CA LYS A 110 -15.52 11.33 -3.73
C LYS A 110 -16.94 11.81 -3.38
N THR A 111 -17.30 11.74 -2.11
CA THR A 111 -18.63 12.15 -1.61
C THR A 111 -18.57 13.34 -0.66
N GLY A 112 -17.37 13.73 -0.22
CA GLY A 112 -17.11 14.88 0.66
C GLY A 112 -15.61 15.10 0.84
N SER A 113 -15.22 16.09 1.66
CA SER A 113 -13.80 16.25 2.02
C SER A 113 -13.31 15.02 2.79
N GLY A 114 -12.26 14.37 2.29
CA GLY A 114 -11.75 13.10 2.85
C GLY A 114 -12.71 11.90 2.77
N GLN A 115 -13.89 12.03 2.15
CA GLN A 115 -14.92 10.98 2.13
C GLN A 115 -15.08 10.37 0.74
N TYR A 116 -15.11 9.04 0.68
CA TYR A 116 -15.26 8.28 -0.56
C TYR A 116 -16.24 7.11 -0.39
N THR A 117 -16.85 6.70 -1.50
CA THR A 117 -17.67 5.48 -1.59
C THR A 117 -17.16 4.60 -2.72
N GLY A 118 -17.42 3.29 -2.66
CA GLY A 118 -17.12 2.35 -3.74
C GLY A 118 -17.85 1.01 -3.57
N GLN A 119 -17.56 0.04 -4.42
CA GLN A 119 -18.05 -1.33 -4.32
C GLN A 119 -16.89 -2.27 -3.99
N ASP A 120 -16.90 -2.86 -2.80
CA ASP A 120 -15.96 -3.90 -2.39
C ASP A 120 -16.44 -5.24 -2.96
N LEU A 121 -15.66 -5.80 -3.88
CA LEU A 121 -16.03 -6.99 -4.62
C LEU A 121 -15.80 -8.28 -3.82
N PRO A 122 -14.67 -8.47 -3.08
CA PRO A 122 -14.51 -9.62 -2.19
C PRO A 122 -15.60 -9.74 -1.13
N LEU A 123 -16.01 -8.62 -0.52
CA LEU A 123 -17.05 -8.59 0.51
C LEU A 123 -18.46 -8.37 -0.06
N MET A 124 -18.57 -8.21 -1.39
CA MET A 124 -19.81 -8.10 -2.15
C MET A 124 -20.75 -7.00 -1.62
N GLY A 125 -20.23 -5.80 -1.35
CA GLY A 125 -21.05 -4.74 -0.78
C GLY A 125 -20.50 -3.33 -0.95
N PRO A 126 -21.32 -2.31 -0.66
CA PRO A 126 -20.87 -0.94 -0.70
C PRO A 126 -19.85 -0.67 0.42
N ALA A 127 -18.78 0.01 0.05
CA ALA A 127 -17.72 0.47 0.94
C ALA A 127 -17.80 1.99 1.11
N THR A 128 -17.67 2.47 2.35
CA THR A 128 -17.42 3.87 2.67
C THR A 128 -16.02 4.01 3.23
N MET A 129 -15.28 5.01 2.77
CA MET A 129 -13.89 5.24 3.14
C MET A 129 -13.72 6.69 3.63
N SER A 130 -13.03 6.84 4.76
CA SER A 130 -12.77 8.13 5.39
C SER A 130 -11.27 8.30 5.59
N VAL A 131 -10.70 9.37 5.05
CA VAL A 131 -9.30 9.76 5.28
C VAL A 131 -9.13 10.15 6.74
N MET A 132 -8.18 9.50 7.40
CA MET A 132 -7.77 9.77 8.77
C MET A 132 -6.63 10.81 8.78
N GLU A 133 -6.40 11.44 9.92
CA GLU A 133 -5.33 12.45 10.10
C GLU A 133 -3.93 11.93 9.72
N ASN A 134 -3.67 10.64 9.90
CA ASN A 134 -2.41 9.99 9.53
C ASN A 134 -2.34 9.55 8.05
N GLY A 135 -3.31 9.93 7.22
CA GLY A 135 -3.41 9.55 5.80
C GLY A 135 -3.89 8.11 5.55
N ALA A 136 -4.22 7.33 6.59
CA ALA A 136 -4.90 6.05 6.42
C ALA A 136 -6.36 6.24 6.02
N LEU A 137 -6.96 5.21 5.44
CA LEU A 137 -8.40 5.20 5.20
C LEU A 137 -9.06 4.27 6.21
N ASP A 138 -10.02 4.77 6.99
CA ASP A 138 -10.98 3.91 7.71
C ASP A 138 -12.04 3.43 6.73
N VAL A 139 -12.19 2.12 6.59
CA VAL A 139 -13.09 1.50 5.63
C VAL A 139 -14.17 0.71 6.34
N ALA A 140 -15.42 0.99 6.00
CA ALA A 140 -16.58 0.22 6.44
C ALA A 140 -17.31 -0.36 5.22
N VAL A 141 -17.55 -1.67 5.23
CA VAL A 141 -18.23 -2.38 4.15
C VAL A 141 -19.50 -3.04 4.68
N ARG A 142 -20.61 -2.82 3.97
CA ARG A 142 -21.88 -3.52 4.24
C ARG A 142 -21.97 -4.77 3.36
N GLY A 143 -21.15 -5.77 3.67
CA GLY A 143 -21.06 -6.99 2.88
C GLY A 143 -22.27 -7.91 3.03
N THR A 144 -22.46 -8.82 2.08
CA THR A 144 -23.55 -9.82 2.10
C THR A 144 -23.43 -10.82 3.23
N LEU A 145 -22.21 -11.08 3.71
CA LEU A 145 -21.90 -11.97 4.84
C LEU A 145 -21.86 -11.26 6.19
N GLY A 146 -22.17 -9.96 6.23
CA GLY A 146 -22.14 -9.13 7.42
C GLY A 146 -21.27 -7.88 7.26
N PRO A 147 -21.34 -6.94 8.22
CA PRO A 147 -20.52 -5.74 8.19
C PRO A 147 -19.05 -6.07 8.46
N ALA A 148 -18.14 -5.39 7.77
CA ALA A 148 -16.71 -5.45 8.01
C ALA A 148 -16.13 -4.05 8.18
N ARG A 149 -15.08 -3.93 9.00
CA ARG A 149 -14.28 -2.71 9.14
C ARG A 149 -12.80 -3.03 9.14
N TYR A 150 -12.02 -2.22 8.47
CA TYR A 150 -10.56 -2.33 8.42
C TYR A 150 -9.95 -0.99 8.02
N GLN A 151 -8.66 -0.84 8.28
CA GLN A 151 -7.88 0.30 7.81
C GLN A 151 -7.06 -0.06 6.59
N LEU A 152 -6.91 0.92 5.70
CA LEU A 152 -5.91 0.93 4.62
C LEU A 152 -4.79 1.87 5.03
N VAL A 153 -3.62 1.30 5.32
CA VAL A 153 -2.46 2.05 5.77
C VAL A 153 -1.61 2.40 4.55
N PRO A 154 -1.31 3.69 4.30
CA PRO A 154 -0.54 4.10 3.13
C PRO A 154 0.85 3.48 3.16
N VAL A 155 1.32 3.00 2.02
CA VAL A 155 2.73 2.63 1.85
C VAL A 155 3.52 3.93 1.72
N ALA A 156 4.65 4.03 2.42
CA ALA A 156 5.42 5.27 2.46
C ALA A 156 5.79 5.75 1.05
N GLY A 157 5.45 7.00 0.74
CA GLY A 157 5.74 7.65 -0.55
C GLY A 157 4.87 7.21 -1.73
N SER A 158 3.85 6.36 -1.54
CA SER A 158 3.00 5.91 -2.64
C SER A 158 1.71 6.70 -2.84
N VAL A 159 1.27 7.44 -1.82
CA VAL A 159 0.07 8.28 -1.85
C VAL A 159 0.54 9.73 -1.87
N SER A 160 0.00 10.55 -2.77
CA SER A 160 0.19 12.00 -2.69
C SER A 160 -0.41 12.49 -1.37
N SER A 161 0.38 13.18 -0.55
CA SER A 161 -0.16 13.81 0.68
C SER A 161 -1.45 14.53 0.32
N PRO A 162 -2.55 14.34 1.08
CA PRO A 162 -3.73 15.14 0.84
C PRO A 162 -3.31 16.61 0.85
N PRO A 163 -3.88 17.45 -0.01
CA PRO A 163 -3.74 18.89 0.19
C PRO A 163 -4.18 19.11 1.63
N VAL A 164 -3.23 19.55 2.45
CA VAL A 164 -3.57 20.20 3.72
C VAL A 164 -4.52 21.28 3.25
N ASP A 165 -5.79 21.19 3.63
CA ASP A 165 -6.62 22.39 3.59
C ASP A 165 -5.82 23.34 4.45
N ASP A 166 -5.10 24.28 3.83
CA ASP A 166 -4.50 25.39 4.53
C ASP A 166 -5.69 26.02 5.25
N ASP A 167 -5.89 25.65 6.53
CA ASP A 167 -6.61 26.50 7.46
C ASP A 167 -6.10 27.90 7.14
N PRO A 168 -6.98 28.88 6.87
CA PRO A 168 -6.51 30.24 6.66
C PRO A 168 -5.59 30.49 7.84
N VAL A 169 -4.29 30.65 7.53
CA VAL A 169 -3.37 31.16 8.51
C VAL A 169 -4.03 32.47 8.86
N ASP A 170 -4.58 32.56 10.07
CA ASP A 170 -4.84 33.84 10.67
C ASP A 170 -3.46 34.48 10.73
N ASP A 171 -3.08 35.15 9.64
CA ASP A 171 -1.95 36.04 9.51
C ASP A 171 -2.24 37.27 10.39
N ASP A 172 -2.58 37.06 11.65
CA ASP A 172 -2.47 38.02 12.75
C ASP A 172 -0.99 38.17 13.17
N ALA A 173 -0.06 37.77 12.31
CA ALA A 173 1.32 38.23 12.34
C ALA A 173 1.43 39.57 11.61
N GLY A 174 0.80 40.61 12.19
CA GLY A 174 1.07 42.01 11.89
C GLY A 174 0.88 42.39 10.42
N ASP A 175 -0.35 42.71 10.04
CA ASP A 175 -0.59 43.54 8.87
C ASP A 175 0.07 44.92 9.09
N PHE A 176 1.28 45.11 8.59
CA PHE A 176 2.02 46.39 8.59
C PHE A 176 1.68 47.23 7.35
N SER A 177 0.66 46.87 6.57
CA SER A 177 0.40 47.52 5.28
C SER A 177 -0.19 48.94 5.39
N ASP A 178 -0.54 49.37 6.60
CA ASP A 178 -0.97 50.73 6.94
C ASP A 178 0.11 51.59 7.61
N CYS A 179 1.32 51.07 7.84
CA CYS A 179 2.39 51.83 8.49
C CYS A 179 3.12 52.74 7.49
N GLU A 180 2.95 54.06 7.64
CA GLU A 180 3.67 55.06 6.81
C GLU A 180 5.19 55.00 7.01
N THR A 181 5.66 54.55 8.18
CA THR A 181 7.09 54.37 8.48
C THR A 181 7.31 53.17 9.41
N ILE A 182 8.29 52.34 9.07
CA ILE A 182 8.72 51.18 9.86
C ILE A 182 10.02 51.56 10.59
N ASP A 183 10.09 51.34 11.91
CA ASP A 183 11.28 51.56 12.74
C ASP A 183 11.67 50.30 13.54
N VAL A 184 12.85 50.30 14.14
CA VAL A 184 13.38 49.21 14.98
C VAL A 184 13.56 49.73 16.39
N ASP A 185 12.88 49.10 17.36
CA ASP A 185 12.98 49.47 18.77
C ASP A 185 14.39 49.20 19.35
N GLY A 186 14.66 49.71 20.56
CA GLY A 186 15.93 49.50 21.25
C GLY A 186 16.26 48.04 21.61
N ASN A 187 15.35 47.10 21.35
CA ASN A 187 15.51 45.66 21.57
C ASN A 187 15.68 44.89 20.24
N GLY A 188 15.64 45.57 19.09
CA GLY A 188 15.75 44.95 17.77
C GLY A 188 14.44 44.44 17.18
N ASN A 189 13.28 44.82 17.73
CA ASN A 189 11.98 44.47 17.18
C ASN A 189 11.51 45.51 16.17
N ILE A 190 10.90 45.05 15.09
CA ILE A 190 10.28 45.90 14.07
C ILE A 190 8.95 46.43 14.62
N ILE A 191 8.75 47.75 14.56
CA ILE A 191 7.55 48.45 15.03
C ILE A 191 7.05 49.44 13.97
N CYS A 192 5.77 49.79 14.02
CA CYS A 192 5.25 50.96 13.31
C CYS A 192 5.66 52.23 14.07
N ALA A 193 6.09 53.24 13.32
CA ALA A 193 6.55 54.52 13.85
C ALA A 193 5.59 55.66 13.46
N ASP A 194 4.29 55.40 13.55
CA ASP A 194 3.22 56.38 13.43
C ASP A 194 3.12 57.32 14.64
#